data_AF-A0A8T8HTL2-F1
#
_entry.id   AF-A0A8T8HTL2-F1
#
_cell.length_a   1.000
_cell.length_b   1.000
_cell.length_c   1.000
_cell.angle_alpha   90.00
_cell.angle_beta   90.00
_cell.angle_gamma   90.00
#
_symmetry.space_group_name_H-M   'P 1'
#
loop_
_entity.id
_entity.type
_entity.pdbx_description
1 polymer ?
#
loop_
_entity_poly.entity_id
_entity_poly.type
_entity_poly.pdbx_seq_one_letter_code
_entity_poly.pdbx_strand_id
1 'polypeptide(L)' 'LALDHGRSRGARTAWLETSNVNVPAVRAYLRMGFTLCGLDTTLYRGTPAEGEIALYLARNL' A
#
# COMPACT_ATOMS: atom_id res chain seq x y z
N LEU A 1 -10.43 7.11 11.19
CA LEU A 1 -9.22 7.74 11.79
C LEU A 1 -8.20 8.18 10.73
N ALA A 2 -7.46 7.29 10.04
CA ALA A 2 -6.48 7.73 9.04
C ALA A 2 -7.10 8.35 7.77
N LEU A 3 -8.11 7.68 7.19
CA LEU A 3 -8.81 8.16 5.98
C LEU A 3 -9.57 9.47 6.25
N ASP A 4 -10.24 9.58 7.40
CA ASP A 4 -10.97 10.79 7.78
C ASP A 4 -10.02 11.96 8.04
N HIS A 5 -8.84 11.69 8.63
CA HIS A 5 -7.80 12.70 8.74
C HIS A 5 -7.33 13.17 7.36
N GLY A 6 -7.09 12.25 6.43
CA GLY A 6 -6.76 12.58 5.03
C GLY A 6 -7.81 13.48 4.39
N ARG A 7 -9.10 13.14 4.51
CA ARG A 7 -10.20 13.97 4.02
C ARG A 7 -10.19 15.36 4.63
N SER A 8 -10.00 15.47 5.95
CA SER A 8 -9.95 16.76 6.65
C SER A 8 -8.81 17.68 6.18
N ARG A 9 -7.76 17.09 5.58
CA ARG A 9 -6.61 17.79 5.00
C ARG A 9 -6.71 17.99 3.48
N GLY A 10 -7.83 17.63 2.86
CA GLY A 10 -8.02 17.74 1.41
C GLY A 10 -7.31 16.67 0.59
N ALA A 11 -6.86 15.56 1.21
CA ALA A 11 -6.31 14.44 0.47
C ALA A 11 -7.40 13.76 -0.37
N ARG A 12 -7.09 13.47 -1.63
CA ARG A 12 -8.01 12.79 -2.58
C ARG A 12 -7.81 11.28 -2.65
N THR A 13 -6.67 10.81 -2.14
CA THR A 13 -6.24 9.43 -2.28
C THR A 13 -5.49 9.02 -1.02
N ALA A 14 -5.85 7.86 -0.48
CA ALA A 14 -5.02 7.14 0.46
C ALA A 14 -4.12 6.20 -0.33
N TRP A 15 -2.84 6.19 0.01
CA TRP A 15 -1.82 5.38 -0.64
C TRP A 15 -1.02 4.65 0.42
N LEU A 16 -0.66 3.40 0.15
CA LEU A 16 0.16 2.60 1.04
C LEU A 16 1.08 1.66 0.27
N GLU A 17 2.12 1.23 0.96
CA GLU A 17 3.07 0.21 0.54
C GLU A 17 2.88 -1.04 1.41
N THR A 18 2.99 -2.23 0.81
CA THR A 18 3.16 -3.48 1.54
C THR A 18 3.98 -4.46 0.71
N SER A 19 4.86 -5.21 1.35
CA SER A 19 5.57 -6.31 0.72
C SER A 19 4.61 -7.36 0.13
N ASN A 20 4.99 -7.92 -1.03
CA ASN A 20 4.27 -8.99 -1.70
C ASN A 20 4.15 -10.27 -0.87
N VAL A 21 5.05 -10.52 0.10
CA VAL A 21 4.95 -11.71 0.96
C VAL A 21 3.89 -11.54 2.07
N ASN A 22 3.47 -10.30 2.36
CA ASN A 22 2.43 -10.01 3.34
C ASN A 22 1.02 -10.18 2.75
N VAL A 23 0.76 -11.39 2.23
CA VAL A 23 -0.52 -11.77 1.63
C VAL A 23 -1.73 -11.48 2.54
N PRO A 24 -1.67 -11.69 3.88
CA PRO A 24 -2.77 -11.32 4.76
C PRO A 24 -3.11 -9.83 4.71
N ALA A 25 -2.11 -8.94 4.77
CA ALA A 25 -2.32 -7.50 4.71
C ALA A 25 -2.85 -7.07 3.34
N VAL A 26 -2.29 -7.60 2.25
CA VAL A 26 -2.78 -7.34 0.88
C VAL A 26 -4.28 -7.66 0.78
N ARG A 27 -4.69 -8.85 1.22
CA ARG A 27 -6.12 -9.25 1.21
C ARG A 27 -6.99 -8.36 2.10
N ALA A 28 -6.47 -7.89 3.23
CA ALA A 28 -7.18 -6.97 4.11
C ALA A 28 -7.39 -5.61 3.42
N TYR A 29 -6.36 -5.02 2.81
CA TYR A 29 -6.45 -3.73 2.12
C TYR A 29 -7.39 -3.80 0.91
N LEU A 30 -7.34 -4.89 0.13
CA LEU A 30 -8.29 -5.11 -0.96
C LEU A 30 -9.74 -5.13 -0.46
N ARG A 31 -10.04 -5.80 0.66
CA ARG A 31 -11.37 -5.77 1.28
C ARG A 31 -11.75 -4.39 1.84
N MET A 32 -10.76 -3.57 2.21
CA MET A 32 -10.97 -2.18 2.62
C MET A 32 -11.17 -1.22 1.43
N GLY A 33 -11.21 -1.72 0.19
CA GLY A 33 -11.47 -0.95 -1.01
C GLY A 33 -10.23 -0.27 -1.60
N PHE A 34 -9.04 -0.66 -1.19
CA PHE A 34 -7.81 -0.31 -1.90
C PHE A 34 -7.65 -1.19 -3.14
N THR A 35 -6.99 -0.67 -4.17
CA THR A 35 -6.66 -1.40 -5.40
C THR A 35 -5.17 -1.30 -5.66
N LEU A 36 -4.59 -2.35 -6.25
CA LEU A 36 -3.19 -2.32 -6.68
C LEU A 36 -3.01 -1.25 -7.76
N CYS A 37 -2.11 -0.30 -7.55
CA CYS A 37 -1.85 0.80 -8.48
C CYS A 37 -0.40 0.85 -8.98
N GLY A 38 0.48 -0.01 -8.46
CA GLY A 38 1.86 -0.10 -8.89
C GLY A 38 2.66 -1.10 -8.05
N LEU A 39 3.92 -1.28 -8.41
CA LEU A 39 4.88 -2.08 -7.68
C LEU A 39 6.31 -1.62 -7.96
N ASP A 40 7.24 -1.97 -7.07
CA ASP A 40 8.67 -1.75 -7.24
C ASP A 40 9.45 -3.01 -6.83
N THR A 41 10.25 -3.54 -7.75
CA THR A 41 11.09 -4.74 -7.54
C THR A 41 12.48 -4.41 -6.99
N THR A 42 12.75 -3.13 -6.77
CA THR A 42 14.05 -2.59 -6.38
C THR A 42 14.07 -1.99 -4.99
N LEU A 43 12.89 -1.68 -4.42
CA LEU A 43 12.75 -0.98 -3.14
C LEU A 43 13.51 -1.67 -2.00
N TYR A 44 13.50 -3.00 -1.97
CA TYR A 44 14.11 -3.78 -0.89
C TYR A 44 15.53 -4.29 -1.19
N ARG A 45 16.15 -3.90 -2.31
CA ARG A 45 17.54 -4.31 -2.62
C ARG A 45 18.51 -3.77 -1.57
N GLY A 46 19.41 -4.62 -1.08
CA GLY A 46 20.35 -4.27 -0.01
C GLY A 46 19.71 -4.14 1.38
N THR A 47 18.48 -4.63 1.56
CA THR A 47 17.79 -4.68 2.85
C THR A 47 17.60 -6.13 3.31
N PRO A 48 17.25 -6.39 4.58
CA PRO A 48 16.89 -7.75 5.02
C PRO A 48 15.71 -8.38 4.28
N ALA A 49 14.86 -7.56 3.63
CA ALA A 49 13.72 -8.00 2.82
C ALA A 49 14.10 -8.15 1.33
N GLU A 50 15.39 -8.24 1.00
CA GLU A 50 15.83 -8.38 -0.38
C GLU A 50 15.21 -9.61 -1.06
N GLY A 51 14.72 -9.42 -2.29
CA GLY A 51 13.95 -10.41 -3.02
C GLY A 51 12.43 -10.24 -2.89
N GLU A 52 11.96 -9.47 -1.90
CA GLU A 52 10.55 -9.05 -1.83
C GLU A 52 10.26 -7.93 -2.84
N ILE A 53 8.99 -7.77 -3.20
CA ILE A 53 8.49 -6.74 -4.12
C ILE A 53 7.55 -5.84 -3.32
N ALA A 54 7.79 -4.53 -3.38
CA ALA A 54 6.90 -3.56 -2.78
C ALA A 54 5.64 -3.43 -3.64
N LEU A 55 4.46 -3.64 -3.04
CA LEU A 55 3.17 -3.45 -3.69
C LEU A 55 2.58 -2.12 -3.24
N TYR A 56 2.15 -1.31 -4.20
CA TYR A 56 1.52 -0.02 -3.93
C TYR A 56 0.01 -0.14 -4.14
N LEU A 57 -0.75 0.21 -3.10
CA LEU A 57 -2.22 0.20 -3.17
C LEU A 57 -2.79 1.59 -2.91
N ALA A 58 -3.83 1.93 -3.66
CA ALA A 58 -4.49 3.22 -3.56
C ALA A 58 -6.01 3.07 -3.36
N ARG A 59 -6.61 4.03 -2.66
CA ARG A 59 -8.06 4.17 -2.51
C ARG A 59 -8.44 5.64 -2.60
N ASN A 60 -9.49 5.95 -3.34
CA ASN A 60 -10.06 7.31 -3.34
C ASN A 60 -10.66 7.64 -1.96
N LEU A 61 -10.41 8.86 -1.48
CA LEU A 61 -10.92 9.37 -0.21
C LEU A 61 -12.21 10.15 -0.40
#